data_AF-A0A1A8CWK3-F1
#
_entry.id   AF-A0A1A8CWK3-F1
#
_cell.length_a   1.000
_cell.length_b   1.000
_cell.length_c   1.000
_cell.angle_alpha   90.00
_cell.angle_beta   90.00
_cell.angle_gamma   90.00
#
_symmetry.space_group_name_H-M   'P 1'
#
loop_
_entity.id
_entity.type
_entity.pdbx_description
1 polymer ?
#
loop_
_entity_poly.entity_id
_entity_poly.type
_entity_poly.pdbx_seq_one_letter_code
_entity_poly.pdbx_strand_id
1 'polypeptide(L)'
;MFRSYCTKKMADKNIQPQHITNMDEVLLTFDIPVNQTVEKMGTSTVSVWTTSHEKSCFTVVLACQADGQKLLPMVLFKRKTLPKEKFPAGVIIKMNPKGWRDEDMMAAWLQEVYTKRRDGFFHTSPAMLICDSMRAHLTDAVKIQVKRMNTELTIIPGGLTKELQPLDIGMNRSFKAKV
;
A
#
# COMPACT_ATOMS: atom_id res chain seq x y z
N MET A 1 11.57 -16.31 13.54
CA MET A 1 10.24 -16.63 14.12
C MET A 1 9.10 -16.34 13.15
N PHE A 2 8.91 -15.11 12.66
CA PHE A 2 7.79 -14.76 11.75
C PHE A 2 7.78 -15.50 10.41
N ARG A 3 8.93 -15.61 9.72
CA ARG A 3 9.01 -16.35 8.44
C ARG A 3 8.55 -17.81 8.58
N SER A 4 9.01 -18.50 9.62
CA SER A 4 8.59 -19.88 9.93
C SER A 4 7.10 -19.99 10.24
N TYR A 5 6.52 -19.01 10.95
CA TYR A 5 5.08 -18.92 11.17
C TYR A 5 4.30 -18.82 9.86
N CYS A 6 4.72 -17.95 8.95
CA CYS A 6 4.12 -17.80 7.62
C CYS A 6 4.22 -19.12 6.83
N THR A 7 5.40 -19.73 6.76
CA THR A 7 5.63 -20.99 6.04
C THR A 7 4.75 -22.12 6.59
N LYS A 8 4.61 -22.22 7.92
CA LYS A 8 3.74 -23.22 8.56
C LYS A 8 2.29 -23.03 8.13
N LYS A 9 1.75 -21.80 8.20
CA LYS A 9 0.37 -21.51 7.75
C LYS A 9 0.15 -21.78 6.26
N MET A 10 1.15 -21.48 5.43
CA MET A 10 1.09 -21.78 4.00
C MET A 10 0.96 -23.28 3.76
N ALA A 11 1.73 -24.09 4.49
CA ALA A 11 1.66 -25.56 4.41
C ALA A 11 0.34 -26.10 4.95
N ASP A 12 -0.09 -25.66 6.14
CA ASP A 12 -1.30 -26.15 6.81
C ASP A 12 -2.57 -25.95 5.97
N LYS A 13 -2.63 -24.85 5.20
CA LYS A 13 -3.78 -24.50 4.34
C LYS A 13 -3.54 -24.76 2.85
N ASN A 14 -2.39 -25.31 2.48
CA ASN A 14 -1.96 -25.52 1.09
C ASN A 14 -2.13 -24.26 0.22
N ILE A 15 -1.71 -23.10 0.74
CA ILE A 15 -1.85 -21.80 0.06
C ILE A 15 -0.78 -21.71 -1.04
N GLN A 16 -1.24 -21.48 -2.27
CA GLN A 16 -0.36 -21.33 -3.42
C GLN A 16 0.34 -19.95 -3.42
N PRO A 17 1.57 -19.82 -3.97
CA PRO A 17 2.30 -18.54 -3.99
C PRO A 17 1.55 -17.38 -4.63
N GLN A 18 0.82 -17.65 -5.71
CA GLN A 18 -0.09 -16.71 -6.37
C GLN A 18 -1.20 -16.16 -5.46
N HIS A 19 -1.47 -16.79 -4.30
CA HIS A 19 -2.54 -16.40 -3.38
C HIS A 19 -1.99 -15.79 -2.08
N ILE A 20 -0.67 -15.58 -2.01
CA ILE A 20 0.00 -14.88 -0.92
C ILE A 20 0.24 -13.45 -1.38
N THR A 21 -0.39 -12.48 -0.72
CA THR A 21 -0.28 -11.06 -1.06
C THR A 21 0.36 -10.30 0.10
N ASN A 22 1.39 -9.50 -0.17
CA ASN A 22 1.86 -8.46 0.74
C ASN A 22 1.26 -7.13 0.34
N MET A 23 0.70 -6.40 1.30
CA MET A 23 0.15 -5.06 1.12
C MET A 23 0.86 -4.08 2.05
N ASP A 24 1.08 -2.86 1.56
CA ASP A 24 1.61 -1.76 2.36
C ASP A 24 1.11 -0.39 1.87
N GLU A 25 1.19 0.60 2.76
CA GLU A 25 0.81 1.98 2.53
C GLU A 25 2.03 2.90 2.45
N VAL A 26 2.10 3.65 1.36
CA VAL A 26 3.17 4.61 1.12
C VAL A 26 2.62 6.02 1.09
N LEU A 27 3.05 6.86 2.03
CA LEU A 27 2.79 8.29 1.97
C LEU A 27 3.70 8.95 0.92
N LEU A 28 3.09 9.68 -0.01
CA LEU A 28 3.76 10.52 -1.01
C LEU A 28 3.36 11.98 -0.83
N THR A 29 4.28 12.88 -1.14
CA THR A 29 4.06 14.34 -1.16
C THR A 29 3.83 14.81 -2.59
N PHE A 30 3.01 15.86 -2.77
CA PHE A 30 2.82 16.46 -4.10
C PHE A 30 4.07 17.21 -4.58
N ASP A 31 4.82 17.82 -3.66
CA ASP A 31 6.13 18.36 -3.94
C ASP A 31 7.19 17.29 -3.68
N ILE A 32 7.98 16.99 -4.71
CA ILE A 32 9.22 16.22 -4.59
C ILE A 32 10.34 17.21 -4.89
N PRO A 33 10.87 17.91 -3.87
CA PRO A 33 11.96 18.85 -4.10
C PRO A 33 13.16 18.07 -4.66
N VAL A 34 13.63 18.49 -5.84
CA VAL A 34 14.82 17.90 -6.46
C VAL A 34 16.03 18.15 -5.58
N ASN A 35 16.80 17.09 -5.30
CA ASN A 35 18.05 17.15 -4.53
C ASN A 35 19.22 17.84 -5.28
N GLN A 36 18.97 18.35 -6.49
CA GLN A 36 19.95 19.04 -7.31
C GLN A 36 19.35 20.35 -7.81
N THR A 37 20.08 21.44 -7.58
CA THR A 37 19.76 22.77 -8.06
C THR A 37 20.93 23.25 -8.92
N VAL A 38 20.63 23.83 -10.09
CA VAL A 38 21.64 24.43 -10.95
C VAL A 38 21.57 25.93 -10.70
N GLU A 39 22.61 26.48 -10.06
CA GLU A 39 22.70 27.91 -9.80
C GLU A 39 24.09 28.47 -10.12
N LYS A 40 24.16 29.78 -10.29
CA LYS A 40 25.40 30.48 -10.62
C LYS A 40 26.43 30.32 -9.50
N MET A 41 27.68 30.01 -9.86
CA MET A 41 28.76 29.80 -8.90
C MET A 41 29.00 31.08 -8.07
N GLY A 42 28.79 31.01 -6.74
CA GLY A 42 28.97 32.14 -5.81
C GLY A 42 27.73 32.60 -5.03
N THR A 43 26.56 32.00 -5.25
CA THR A 43 25.32 32.37 -4.55
C THR A 43 25.22 31.69 -3.17
N SER A 44 25.03 32.46 -2.09
CA SER A 44 24.97 31.96 -0.70
C SER A 44 23.64 31.30 -0.31
N THR A 45 22.58 31.54 -1.08
CA THR A 45 21.22 31.07 -0.79
C THR A 45 20.61 30.49 -2.05
N VAL A 46 20.34 29.19 -2.04
CA VAL A 46 19.64 28.50 -3.13
C VAL A 46 18.16 28.49 -2.79
N SER A 47 17.34 29.26 -3.52
CA SER A 47 15.89 29.13 -3.41
C SER A 47 15.43 27.89 -4.17
N VAL A 48 15.05 26.83 -3.44
CA VAL A 48 14.36 25.69 -4.03
C VAL A 48 12.94 26.15 -4.38
N TRP A 49 12.59 26.14 -5.67
CA TRP A 49 11.23 26.38 -6.11
C TRP A 49 10.35 25.22 -5.65
N THR A 50 9.55 25.44 -4.61
CA THR A 50 8.51 24.51 -4.17
C THR A 50 7.16 25.05 -4.59
N THR A 51 6.17 24.19 -4.88
CA THR A 51 4.84 24.66 -5.32
C THR A 51 3.97 25.17 -4.16
N SER A 52 4.58 25.45 -3.00
CA SER A 52 3.90 25.80 -1.74
C SER A 52 2.91 24.72 -1.24
N HIS A 53 2.95 23.49 -1.79
CA HIS A 53 2.11 22.35 -1.40
C HIS A 53 2.90 21.24 -0.70
N GLU A 54 4.03 21.59 -0.08
CA GLU A 54 4.95 20.68 0.62
C GLU A 54 4.26 19.82 1.71
N LYS A 55 3.15 20.30 2.26
CA LYS A 55 2.36 19.61 3.30
C LYS A 55 1.19 18.81 2.75
N SER A 56 0.90 18.92 1.45
CA SER A 56 -0.12 18.11 0.80
C SER A 56 0.48 16.75 0.49
N CYS A 57 -0.06 15.73 1.14
CA CYS A 57 0.32 14.34 0.93
C CYS A 57 -0.90 13.51 0.50
N PHE A 58 -0.62 12.41 -0.19
CA PHE A 58 -1.58 11.38 -0.53
C PHE A 58 -0.99 10.01 -0.19
N THR A 59 -1.86 9.07 0.13
CA THR A 59 -1.44 7.70 0.46
C THR A 59 -1.62 6.84 -0.78
N VAL A 60 -0.63 6.01 -1.08
CA VAL A 60 -0.73 4.98 -2.11
C VAL A 60 -0.67 3.62 -1.44
N VAL A 61 -1.73 2.84 -1.61
CA VAL A 61 -1.77 1.44 -1.18
C VAL A 61 -1.23 0.59 -2.31
N LEU A 62 -0.14 -0.13 -2.03
CA LEU A 62 0.53 -1.03 -2.97
C LEU A 62 0.37 -2.46 -2.48
N ALA A 63 0.28 -3.40 -3.43
CA ALA A 63 0.30 -4.82 -3.10
C ALA A 63 0.96 -5.66 -4.19
N CYS A 64 1.67 -6.70 -3.75
CA CYS A 64 2.32 -7.67 -4.61
C CYS A 64 2.09 -9.09 -4.12
N GLN A 65 1.92 -10.01 -5.04
CA GLN A 65 1.81 -11.44 -4.80
C GLN A 65 3.18 -12.11 -4.81
N ALA A 66 3.30 -13.27 -4.16
CA ALA A 66 4.57 -13.99 -4.05
C ALA A 66 5.05 -14.60 -5.40
N ASP A 67 4.17 -14.68 -6.40
CA ASP A 67 4.52 -15.03 -7.79
C ASP A 67 5.07 -13.84 -8.60
N GLY A 68 5.17 -12.65 -7.98
CA GLY A 68 5.67 -11.43 -8.58
C GLY A 68 4.61 -10.56 -9.25
N GLN A 69 3.34 -10.99 -9.30
CA GLN A 69 2.26 -10.15 -9.81
C GLN A 69 1.98 -8.97 -8.88
N LYS A 70 1.66 -7.81 -9.46
CA LYS A 70 1.31 -6.59 -8.72
C LYS A 70 -0.18 -6.34 -8.87
N LEU A 71 -0.84 -6.00 -7.77
CA LEU A 71 -2.23 -5.55 -7.82
C LEU A 71 -2.28 -4.07 -8.23
N LEU A 72 -3.45 -3.63 -8.71
CA LEU A 72 -3.65 -2.23 -9.08
C LEU A 72 -3.40 -1.32 -7.86
N PRO A 73 -2.59 -0.26 -7.98
CA PRO A 73 -2.39 0.68 -6.90
C PRO A 73 -3.68 1.45 -6.60
N MET A 74 -3.94 1.68 -5.32
CA MET A 74 -5.00 2.59 -4.88
C MET A 74 -4.40 3.88 -4.35
N VAL A 75 -4.81 5.02 -4.91
CA VAL A 75 -4.39 6.35 -4.49
C VAL A 75 -5.50 7.00 -3.67
N LEU A 76 -5.18 7.36 -2.43
CA LEU A 76 -6.06 8.02 -1.50
C LEU A 76 -5.67 9.49 -1.34
N PHE A 77 -6.55 10.39 -1.80
CA PHE A 77 -6.36 11.82 -1.60
C PHE A 77 -7.14 12.31 -0.38
N LYS A 78 -6.47 13.13 0.45
CA LYS A 78 -7.09 13.78 1.62
C LYS A 78 -7.92 15.00 1.21
N ARG A 79 -9.06 14.78 0.56
CA ARG A 79 -10.00 15.84 0.17
C ARG A 79 -11.41 15.30 -0.10
N LYS A 80 -12.35 16.21 -0.35
CA LYS A 80 -13.76 15.89 -0.66
C LYS A 80 -14.01 15.64 -2.15
N THR A 81 -13.30 16.36 -3.03
CA THR A 81 -13.58 16.39 -4.46
C THR A 81 -12.45 15.74 -5.26
N LEU A 82 -12.80 14.99 -6.30
CA LEU A 82 -11.85 14.52 -7.30
C LEU A 82 -11.39 15.74 -8.14
N PRO A 83 -10.09 15.89 -8.44
CA PRO A 83 -9.61 16.85 -9.43
C PRO A 83 -10.23 16.55 -10.77
N LYS A 84 -10.38 17.59 -11.57
CA LYS A 84 -10.81 17.46 -12.97
C LYS A 84 -9.67 17.00 -13.90
N GLU A 85 -8.60 16.43 -13.33
CA GLU A 85 -7.44 15.96 -14.08
C GLU A 85 -7.68 14.57 -14.64
N LYS A 86 -6.97 14.25 -15.74
CA LYS A 86 -6.96 12.91 -16.30
C LYS A 86 -5.99 12.06 -15.50
N PHE A 87 -6.50 11.00 -14.90
CA PHE A 87 -5.68 10.04 -14.18
C PHE A 87 -5.23 8.91 -15.09
N PRO A 88 -4.04 8.32 -14.85
CA PRO A 88 -3.56 7.18 -15.61
C PRO A 88 -4.52 5.99 -15.48
N ALA A 89 -4.67 5.25 -16.57
CA ALA A 89 -5.43 4.00 -16.55
C ALA A 89 -4.77 2.98 -15.62
N GLY A 90 -5.57 2.15 -14.94
CA GLY A 90 -5.06 1.12 -14.03
C GLY A 90 -4.70 1.63 -12.63
N VAL A 91 -5.19 2.80 -12.23
CA VAL A 91 -5.09 3.29 -10.85
C VAL A 91 -6.49 3.48 -10.28
N ILE A 92 -6.73 2.98 -9.06
CA ILE A 92 -7.99 3.21 -8.36
C ILE A 92 -7.85 4.44 -7.48
N ILE A 93 -8.75 5.40 -7.62
CA ILE A 93 -8.64 6.68 -6.93
C ILE A 93 -9.78 6.83 -5.94
N LYS A 94 -9.43 7.16 -4.70
CA LYS A 94 -10.36 7.40 -3.61
C LYS A 94 -10.11 8.75 -2.95
N MET A 95 -11.21 9.38 -2.54
CA MET A 95 -11.20 10.63 -1.79
C MET A 95 -11.55 10.31 -0.33
N ASN A 96 -10.73 10.77 0.60
CA ASN A 96 -11.03 10.71 2.02
C ASN A 96 -10.98 12.12 2.63
N PRO A 97 -12.13 12.77 2.87
CA PRO A 97 -12.20 14.11 3.45
C PRO A 97 -11.54 14.21 4.83
N LYS A 98 -11.61 13.11 5.60
CA LYS A 98 -11.16 13.05 6.99
C LYS A 98 -9.68 12.70 7.10
N GLY A 99 -9.13 12.07 6.05
CA GLY A 99 -7.71 11.72 5.93
C GLY A 99 -7.18 10.67 6.91
N TRP A 100 -8.03 10.09 7.76
CA TRP A 100 -7.62 9.24 8.90
C TRP A 100 -8.69 8.18 9.28
N ARG A 101 -9.41 7.63 8.31
CA ARG A 101 -10.27 6.44 8.55
C ARG A 101 -9.71 5.28 7.75
N ASP A 102 -8.72 4.65 8.37
CA ASP A 102 -7.96 3.59 7.74
C ASP A 102 -8.79 2.31 7.59
N GLU A 103 -9.79 2.08 8.47
CA GLU A 103 -10.72 0.95 8.35
C GLU A 103 -11.62 1.04 7.10
N ASP A 104 -12.24 2.20 6.85
CA ASP A 104 -13.08 2.42 5.66
C ASP A 104 -12.24 2.28 4.38
N MET A 105 -11.02 2.80 4.41
CA MET A 105 -10.07 2.66 3.31
C MET A 105 -9.68 1.20 3.10
N MET A 106 -9.38 0.46 4.17
CA MET A 106 -9.08 -0.98 4.10
C MET A 106 -10.24 -1.77 3.53
N ALA A 107 -11.46 -1.47 3.96
CA ALA A 107 -12.66 -2.11 3.44
C ALA A 107 -12.84 -1.85 1.94
N ALA A 108 -12.63 -0.60 1.50
CA ALA A 108 -12.68 -0.22 0.08
C ALA A 108 -11.56 -0.89 -0.73
N TRP A 109 -10.34 -0.93 -0.19
CA TRP A 109 -9.20 -1.61 -0.82
C TRP A 109 -9.44 -3.10 -0.98
N LEU A 110 -9.95 -3.76 0.06
CA LEU A 110 -10.32 -5.18 -0.02
C LEU A 110 -11.35 -5.42 -1.12
N GLN A 111 -12.38 -4.58 -1.22
CA GLN A 111 -13.46 -4.75 -2.20
C GLN A 111 -13.08 -4.41 -3.64
N GLU A 112 -12.24 -3.40 -3.86
CA GLU A 112 -12.00 -2.86 -5.21
C GLU A 112 -10.66 -3.29 -5.82
N VAL A 113 -9.70 -3.68 -4.98
CA VAL A 113 -8.38 -4.12 -5.39
C VAL A 113 -8.22 -5.61 -5.08
N TYR A 114 -8.39 -6.00 -3.81
CA TYR A 114 -8.02 -7.34 -3.37
C TYR A 114 -8.92 -8.46 -3.95
N THR A 115 -10.22 -8.22 -4.13
CA THR A 115 -11.15 -9.17 -4.78
C THR A 115 -10.80 -9.42 -6.25
N LYS A 116 -10.15 -8.48 -6.93
CA LYS A 116 -9.78 -8.58 -8.35
C LYS A 116 -8.53 -9.42 -8.60
N ARG A 117 -7.86 -9.88 -7.55
CA ARG A 117 -6.79 -10.87 -7.68
C ARG A 117 -7.34 -12.17 -8.27
N ARG A 118 -6.46 -12.99 -8.84
CA ARG A 118 -6.81 -14.32 -9.34
C ARG A 118 -7.54 -15.13 -8.26
N ASP A 119 -8.67 -15.76 -8.62
CA ASP A 119 -9.54 -16.53 -7.72
C ASP A 119 -10.14 -15.73 -6.54
N GLY A 120 -9.96 -14.41 -6.53
CA GLY A 120 -10.35 -13.53 -5.45
C GLY A 120 -11.82 -13.18 -5.41
N PHE A 121 -12.53 -13.22 -6.56
CA PHE A 121 -13.93 -12.80 -6.65
C PHE A 121 -14.88 -13.83 -6.03
N PHE A 122 -14.66 -15.11 -6.31
CA PHE A 122 -15.47 -16.20 -5.77
C PHE A 122 -14.87 -16.84 -4.51
N HIS A 123 -13.71 -16.36 -4.05
CA HIS A 123 -13.01 -16.86 -2.86
C HIS A 123 -12.75 -18.38 -2.90
N THR A 124 -12.55 -18.93 -4.10
CA THR A 124 -12.49 -20.38 -4.38
C THR A 124 -11.23 -21.05 -3.86
N SER A 125 -10.24 -20.29 -3.42
CA SER A 125 -8.96 -20.81 -2.95
C SER A 125 -8.50 -20.08 -1.70
N PRO A 126 -7.85 -20.81 -0.75
CA PRO A 126 -7.32 -20.19 0.45
C PRO A 126 -6.21 -19.22 0.08
N ALA A 127 -6.22 -18.04 0.69
CA ALA A 127 -5.26 -16.98 0.45
C ALA A 127 -4.62 -16.49 1.75
N MET A 128 -3.52 -15.76 1.64
CA MET A 128 -2.87 -15.08 2.75
C MET A 128 -2.67 -13.61 2.40
N LEU A 129 -3.03 -12.73 3.33
CA LEU A 129 -2.76 -11.30 3.23
C LEU A 129 -1.78 -10.93 4.35
N ILE A 130 -0.62 -10.39 3.97
CA ILE A 130 0.46 -9.99 4.86
C ILE A 130 0.50 -8.46 4.90
N CYS A 131 0.26 -7.88 6.08
CA CYS A 131 0.29 -6.43 6.32
C CYS A 131 1.18 -6.10 7.54
N ASP A 132 1.53 -4.83 7.69
CA ASP A 132 2.17 -4.34 8.92
C ASP A 132 1.20 -4.33 10.13
N SER A 133 1.72 -3.98 11.30
CA SER A 133 0.94 -3.89 12.54
C SER A 133 0.20 -2.55 12.72
N MET A 134 -0.13 -1.83 11.63
CA MET A 134 -0.92 -0.61 11.73
C MET A 134 -2.28 -0.90 12.37
N ARG A 135 -2.73 -0.03 13.28
CA ARG A 135 -3.99 -0.22 14.05
C ARG A 135 -5.20 -0.45 13.14
N ALA A 136 -5.21 0.22 12.00
CA ALA A 136 -6.17 0.07 10.91
C ALA A 136 -6.40 -1.37 10.45
N HIS A 137 -5.31 -2.12 10.30
CA HIS A 137 -5.31 -3.50 9.79
C HIS A 137 -5.82 -4.49 10.84
N LEU A 138 -5.83 -4.07 12.11
CA LEU A 138 -6.10 -4.92 13.26
C LEU A 138 -7.53 -4.83 13.78
N THR A 139 -8.39 -4.01 13.16
CA THR A 139 -9.79 -3.90 13.56
C THR A 139 -10.54 -5.22 13.31
N ASP A 140 -11.54 -5.50 14.13
CA ASP A 140 -12.28 -6.75 14.00
C ASP A 140 -13.11 -6.79 12.72
N ALA A 141 -13.58 -5.64 12.24
CA ALA A 141 -14.25 -5.53 10.95
C ALA A 141 -13.34 -5.99 9.80
N VAL A 142 -12.08 -5.53 9.76
CA VAL A 142 -11.10 -5.95 8.74
C VAL A 142 -10.83 -7.45 8.86
N LYS A 143 -10.60 -7.99 10.07
CA LYS A 143 -10.40 -9.43 10.27
C LYS A 143 -11.60 -10.25 9.77
N ILE A 144 -12.82 -9.83 10.10
CA ILE A 144 -14.05 -10.50 9.68
C ILE A 144 -14.17 -10.48 8.16
N GLN A 145 -13.91 -9.32 7.53
CA GLN A 145 -13.99 -9.16 6.09
C GLN A 145 -12.95 -10.03 5.37
N VAL A 146 -11.69 -10.02 5.81
CA VAL A 146 -10.62 -10.86 5.23
C VAL A 146 -10.96 -12.35 5.37
N LYS A 147 -11.48 -12.77 6.53
CA LYS A 147 -11.90 -14.16 6.74
C LYS A 147 -13.04 -14.57 5.81
N ARG A 148 -14.02 -13.70 5.56
CA ARG A 148 -15.11 -13.94 4.58
C ARG A 148 -14.59 -14.13 3.16
N MET A 149 -13.42 -13.56 2.85
CA MET A 149 -12.75 -13.71 1.55
C MET A 149 -11.86 -14.95 1.45
N ASN A 150 -12.08 -15.97 2.32
CA ASN A 150 -11.24 -17.18 2.43
C ASN A 150 -9.74 -16.86 2.57
N THR A 151 -9.44 -15.78 3.30
CA THR A 151 -8.09 -15.25 3.42
C THR A 151 -7.64 -15.26 4.86
N GLU A 152 -6.39 -15.65 5.09
CA GLU A 152 -5.72 -15.56 6.37
C GLU A 152 -4.99 -14.22 6.49
N LEU A 153 -5.39 -13.40 7.47
CA LEU A 153 -4.67 -12.17 7.79
C LEU A 153 -3.42 -12.51 8.63
N THR A 154 -2.26 -12.07 8.16
CA THR A 154 -0.97 -12.26 8.84
C THR A 154 -0.30 -10.91 9.06
N ILE A 155 0.01 -10.60 10.31
CA ILE A 155 0.51 -9.29 10.72
C ILE A 155 2.00 -9.39 11.01
N ILE A 156 2.78 -8.55 10.34
CA ILE A 156 4.21 -8.39 10.63
C ILE A 156 4.34 -7.74 12.01
N PRO A 157 5.11 -8.31 12.96
CA PRO A 157 5.30 -7.71 14.27
C PRO A 157 5.90 -6.31 14.17
N GLY A 158 5.41 -5.40 15.02
CA GLY A 158 5.89 -4.03 15.09
C GLY A 158 7.41 -3.96 15.30
N GLY A 159 8.05 -3.00 14.64
CA GLY A 159 9.51 -2.82 14.68
C GLY A 159 10.29 -3.69 13.69
N LEU A 160 9.65 -4.69 13.06
CA LEU A 160 10.30 -5.57 12.08
C LEU A 160 9.93 -5.26 10.63
N THR A 161 9.14 -4.22 10.37
CA THR A 161 8.67 -3.85 9.02
C THR A 161 9.84 -3.68 8.05
N LYS A 162 10.91 -2.99 8.46
CA LYS A 162 12.12 -2.76 7.64
C LYS A 162 12.85 -4.03 7.23
N GLU A 163 12.61 -5.16 7.91
CA GLU A 163 13.29 -6.44 7.68
C GLU A 163 12.38 -7.52 7.11
N LEU A 164 11.07 -7.40 7.33
CA LEU A 164 10.08 -8.44 7.05
C LEU A 164 8.98 -8.02 6.10
N GLN A 165 8.85 -6.75 5.73
CA GLN A 165 7.87 -6.26 4.77
C GLN A 165 8.48 -6.23 3.36
N PRO A 166 8.12 -7.18 2.46
CA PRO A 166 8.68 -7.25 1.12
C PRO A 166 8.60 -5.94 0.34
N LEU A 167 7.48 -5.23 0.46
CA LEU A 167 7.29 -3.93 -0.17
C LEU A 167 8.29 -2.89 0.32
N ASP A 168 8.57 -2.79 1.62
CA ASP A 168 9.54 -1.83 2.15
C ASP A 168 10.99 -2.15 1.76
N ILE A 169 11.34 -3.44 1.74
CA ILE A 169 12.71 -3.87 1.44
C ILE A 169 13.03 -3.68 -0.04
N GLY A 170 12.09 -4.01 -0.93
CA GLY A 170 12.36 -4.10 -2.37
C GLY A 170 11.74 -3.02 -3.24
N MET A 171 10.51 -2.57 -2.95
CA MET A 171 9.70 -1.79 -3.90
C MET A 171 9.51 -0.33 -3.50
N ASN A 172 9.20 -0.06 -2.24
CA ASN A 172 8.78 1.28 -1.79
C ASN A 172 9.88 2.32 -1.96
N ARG A 173 11.13 1.98 -1.66
CA ARG A 173 12.27 2.88 -1.90
C ARG A 173 12.39 3.22 -3.39
N SER A 174 12.33 2.22 -4.25
CA SER A 174 12.42 2.39 -5.72
C SER A 174 11.22 3.14 -6.28
N PHE A 175 10.03 2.96 -5.70
CA PHE A 175 8.81 3.66 -6.06
C PHE A 175 8.91 5.15 -5.68
N LYS A 176 9.28 5.47 -4.43
CA LYS A 176 9.49 6.85 -3.96
C LYS A 176 10.57 7.61 -4.72
N ALA A 177 11.55 6.93 -5.29
CA ALA A 177 12.64 7.57 -6.05
C ALA A 177 12.27 7.87 -7.51
N LYS A 178 11.17 7.30 -8.02
CA LYS A 178 10.73 7.41 -9.43
C LYS A 178 9.42 8.16 -9.61
N VAL A 179 8.67 8.34 -8.53
CA VAL A 179 7.53 9.27 -8.46
C VAL A 179 8.10 10.64 -8.16
#